data_AF-A0A946J3U0-F1
#
_entry.id   AF-A0A946J3U0-F1
#
_cell.length_a   1.000
_cell.length_b   1.000
_cell.length_c   1.000
_cell.angle_alpha   90.00
_cell.angle_beta   90.00
_cell.angle_gamma   90.00
#
_symmetry.space_group_name_H-M   'P 1'
#
loop_
_entity.id
_entity.type
_entity.pdbx_description
1 polymer ?
#
loop_
_entity_poly.entity_id
_entity_poly.type
_entity_poly.pdbx_seq_one_letter_code
_entity_poly.pdbx_strand_id
1 'polypeptide(L)' 'MCSKEKELKNIKKAYSQLPALDQCTNYFKKHNIIPEIFSDTALSAKYVNESKET' A
#
# COMPACT_ATOMS: atom_id res chain seq x y z
N MET A 1 8.96 11.15 -9.97
CA MET A 1 8.23 9.88 -9.79
C MET A 1 6.81 10.23 -9.38
N CYS A 2 5.81 9.98 -10.25
CA CYS A 2 4.40 10.16 -9.91
C CYS A 2 3.77 8.78 -9.66
N SER A 3 2.91 8.66 -8.66
CA SER A 3 2.15 7.43 -8.40
C SER A 3 1.25 7.08 -9.59
N LYS A 4 1.09 5.78 -9.86
CA LYS A 4 0.24 5.27 -10.96
C LYS A 4 -1.23 5.64 -10.71
N GLU A 5 -1.70 5.35 -9.51
CA GLU A 5 -3.02 5.82 -9.05
C GLU A 5 -2.91 7.24 -8.50
N LYS A 6 -3.80 8.11 -9.01
CA LYS A 6 -3.92 9.50 -8.57
C LYS A 6 -5.10 9.72 -7.63
N GLU A 7 -6.07 8.81 -7.66
CA GLU A 7 -7.27 8.88 -6.84
C GLU A 7 -7.26 7.82 -5.75
N LEU A 8 -7.44 8.24 -4.50
CA LEU A 8 -7.42 7.35 -3.34
C LEU A 8 -8.43 6.20 -3.44
N LYS A 9 -9.59 6.45 -4.07
CA LYS A 9 -10.65 5.46 -4.25
C LYS A 9 -10.24 4.26 -5.13
N ASN A 10 -9.19 4.41 -5.93
CA ASN A 10 -8.68 3.33 -6.78
C ASN A 10 -7.69 2.43 -6.03
N ILE A 11 -7.19 2.86 -4.87
CA ILE A 11 -6.21 2.12 -4.08
C ILE A 11 -6.94 1.06 -3.25
N LYS A 12 -6.74 -0.22 -3.60
CA LYS A 12 -7.39 -1.35 -2.90
C LYS A 12 -6.49 -2.00 -1.85
N LYS A 13 -5.17 -2.03 -2.10
CA LYS A 13 -4.19 -2.73 -1.28
C LYS A 13 -3.05 -1.81 -0.88
N ALA A 14 -2.50 -1.99 0.31
CA ALA A 14 -1.33 -1.28 0.80
C ALA A 14 -0.27 -2.27 1.29
N TYR A 15 0.94 -2.20 0.73
CA TYR A 15 2.01 -3.16 1.01
C TYR A 15 3.09 -2.53 1.88
N SER A 16 3.39 -3.10 3.04
CA SER A 16 4.51 -2.67 3.89
C SER A 16 4.87 -3.72 4.94
N GLN A 17 5.88 -3.44 5.76
CA GLN A 17 6.21 -4.23 6.93
C GLN A 17 5.11 -4.08 8.01
N LEU A 18 4.90 -5.14 8.80
CA LEU A 18 3.85 -5.19 9.82
C LEU A 18 3.86 -3.99 10.79
N PRO A 19 5.01 -3.56 11.36
CA PRO A 19 5.02 -2.40 12.27
C PRO A 19 4.53 -1.09 11.63
N ALA A 20 4.73 -0.92 10.32
CA ALA A 20 4.28 0.26 9.59
C ALA A 20 2.78 0.17 9.24
N LEU A 21 2.30 -1.04 8.92
CA LEU A 21 0.88 -1.28 8.68
C LEU A 21 0.06 -1.06 9.95
N ASP A 22 0.54 -1.56 11.09
CA ASP A 22 -0.15 -1.43 12.38
C ASP A 22 -0.35 0.04 12.79
N GLN A 23 0.67 0.87 12.56
CA GLN A 23 0.60 2.33 12.78
C GLN A 23 -0.48 3.02 11.94
N CYS A 24 -0.85 2.44 10.79
CA CYS A 24 -1.78 3.03 9.82
C CYS A 24 -3.17 2.38 9.82
N THR A 25 -3.45 1.43 10.73
CA THR A 25 -4.67 0.61 10.74
C THR A 25 -5.97 1.42 10.61
N ASN A 26 -6.08 2.54 11.31
CA ASN A 26 -7.28 3.38 11.29
C ASN A 26 -7.53 4.01 9.91
N TYR A 27 -6.46 4.37 9.21
CA TYR A 27 -6.55 4.94 7.86
C TYR A 27 -7.07 3.90 6.86
N PHE A 28 -6.54 2.68 6.93
CA PHE A 28 -6.98 1.58 6.07
C PHE A 28 -8.45 1.25 6.23
N LYS A 29 -8.93 1.17 7.48
CA LYS A 29 -10.37 0.95 7.78
C LYS A 29 -11.26 2.06 7.22
N LYS A 30 -10.84 3.32 7.37
CA LYS A 30 -11.62 4.48 6.87
C LYS A 30 -11.78 4.47 5.35
N HIS A 31 -10.79 3.96 4.62
CA HIS A 31 -10.73 4.00 3.16
C HIS A 31 -10.97 2.65 2.48
N ASN A 32 -11.33 1.60 3.23
CA ASN A 32 -11.50 0.23 2.73
C ASN A 32 -10.26 -0.30 1.98
N ILE A 33 -9.08 0.04 2.48
CA ILE A 33 -7.80 -0.43 1.95
C ILE A 33 -7.39 -1.69 2.70
N ILE A 34 -6.94 -2.71 1.98
CA ILE A 34 -6.50 -3.99 2.55
C ILE A 34 -4.97 -3.92 2.78
N PRO A 35 -4.49 -3.99 4.04
CA PRO A 35 -3.07 -4.05 4.33
C PRO A 35 -2.52 -5.45 4.00
N GLU A 36 -1.42 -5.49 3.26
CA GLU A 36 -0.72 -6.72 2.85
C GLU A 36 0.71 -6.69 3.38
N ILE A 37 1.08 -7.70 4.16
CA ILE A 37 2.41 -7.78 4.78
C ILE A 37 3.45 -8.03 3.69
N PHE A 38 4.50 -7.22 3.69
CA PHE A 38 5.63 -7.32 2.78
C PHE A 38 6.95 -7.36 3.55
N SER A 39 7.98 -7.93 2.93
CA SER A 39 9.28 -8.18 3.56
C SER A 39 9.99 -6.91 4.03
N ASP A 40 9.88 -5.81 3.27
CA ASP A 40 10.49 -4.52 3.58
C ASP A 40 9.68 -3.38 2.93
N THR A 41 9.67 -2.20 3.55
CA THR A 41 8.94 -1.01 3.06
C THR A 41 9.49 -0.44 1.75
N ALA A 42 10.81 -0.40 1.58
CA ALA A 42 11.44 0.07 0.34
C ALA A 42 11.23 -0.95 -0.79
N LEU A 43 11.34 -2.24 -0.49
CA LEU A 43 11.06 -3.29 -1.46
C LEU A 43 9.57 -3.31 -1.86
N SER A 44 8.64 -3.01 -0.95
CA SER A 44 7.21 -2.95 -1.29
C SER A 44 6.91 -1.80 -2.25
N ALA A 45 7.56 -0.65 -2.11
CA ALA A 45 7.44 0.47 -3.05
C ALA A 45 7.96 0.09 -4.45
N LYS A 46 9.11 -0.61 -4.51
CA LYS A 46 9.65 -1.14 -5.76
C LYS A 46 8.68 -2.15 -6.39
N TYR A 47 8.13 -3.06 -5.58
CA TYR A 47 7.14 -4.05 -6.01
C TYR A 47 5.92 -3.38 -6.64
N VAL A 48 5.30 -2.38 -6.00
CA VAL A 48 4.13 -1.65 -6.56
C VAL A 48 4.48 -0.93 -7.86
N ASN A 49 5.70 -0.41 -7.99
CA ASN A 49 6.14 0.24 -9.22
C ASN A 49 6.33 -0.75 -10.38
N GLU A 50 6.87 -1.94 -10.11
CA GLU A 50 7.17 -2.97 -11.11
C GLU A 50 5.98 -3.87 -11.43
N SER A 51 5.12 -4.14 -10.45
CA SER A 51 3.89 -4.91 -10.64
C SER A 51 2.85 -4.10 -11.39
N LYS A 52 2.07 -4.79 -12.22
CA LYS A 52 0.91 -4.22 -12.93
C LYS A 52 -0.38 -4.30 -12.11
N GLU A 53 -0.31 -4.80 -10.87
CA GLU A 53 -1.50 -4.88 -10.01
C GLU A 53 -2.00 -3.47 -9.71
N THR A 54 -3.24 -3.24 -10.12
CA THR A 54 -4.01 -1.99 -10.08
C THR A 54 -5.26 -2.21 -9.23
#